data_AF-A0A165EHS6-F1
#
_entry.id   AF-A0A165EHS6-F1
#
_cell.length_a   1.000
_cell.length_b   1.000
_cell.length_c   1.000
_cell.angle_alpha   90.00
_cell.angle_beta   90.00
_cell.angle_gamma   90.00
#
_symmetry.space_group_name_H-M   'P 1'
#
loop_
_entity.id
_entity.type
_entity.pdbx_description
1 polymer ?
#
loop_
_entity_poly.entity_id
_entity_poly.type
_entity_poly.pdbx_seq_one_letter_code
_entity_poly.pdbx_strand_id
1 'polypeptide(L)'
;MNYRRGVNRGSFLWGRSVHNVRIERMWVDVTKDFGGKWKNIFIHLETYYGLDIQLNAHIWLLHHLFLDDVKADADMWRETWNAHRMRTPGEPMQSPNQMWFLGMILKGYRGI
;
A
#
# COMPACT_ATOMS: atom_id res chain seq x y z
N MET A 1 -17.77 12.51 37.06
CA MET A 1 -16.45 12.59 37.74
C MET A 1 -15.35 12.93 36.73
N ASN A 2 -15.27 14.18 36.25
CA ASN A 2 -14.14 14.72 35.48
C ASN A 2 -14.09 16.27 35.58
N TYR A 3 -14.47 16.82 36.73
CA TYR A 3 -14.68 18.26 36.93
C TYR A 3 -13.39 19.04 37.30
N ARG A 4 -12.25 18.36 37.54
CA ARG A 4 -11.07 19.00 38.18
C ARG A 4 -9.74 18.90 37.42
N ARG A 5 -9.70 18.98 36.08
CA ARG A 5 -8.40 18.99 35.37
C ARG A 5 -8.44 20.02 34.23
N GLY A 6 -7.52 20.99 34.31
CA GLY A 6 -7.53 22.27 33.59
C GLY A 6 -7.36 22.21 32.08
N VAL A 7 -7.56 23.37 31.47
CA VAL A 7 -7.54 23.61 30.02
C VAL A 7 -6.14 23.35 29.46
N ASN A 8 -6.07 22.71 28.28
CA ASN A 8 -4.84 22.45 27.51
C ASN A 8 -4.05 21.16 27.85
N ARG A 9 -4.75 20.01 27.97
CA ARG A 9 -4.09 18.69 27.92
C ARG A 9 -4.85 17.72 27.03
N GLY A 10 -4.20 17.31 25.93
CA GLY A 10 -4.48 16.03 25.30
C GLY A 10 -5.43 16.08 24.13
N SER A 11 -4.85 16.39 22.97
CA SER A 11 -5.17 15.85 21.65
C SER A 11 -5.18 14.31 21.65
N PHE A 12 -6.01 13.71 22.49
CA PHE A 12 -6.22 12.28 22.56
C PHE A 12 -7.43 11.96 21.68
N LEU A 13 -7.16 11.65 20.41
CA LEU A 13 -8.16 11.11 19.51
C LEU A 13 -8.46 9.67 19.94
N TRP A 14 -9.47 9.51 20.81
CA TRP A 14 -10.01 8.21 21.19
C TRP A 14 -11.08 7.77 20.19
N GLY A 15 -10.82 6.67 19.48
CA GLY A 15 -11.72 6.08 18.50
C GLY A 15 -10.99 5.09 17.59
N ARG A 16 -11.72 4.18 16.91
CA ARG A 16 -11.10 3.32 15.90
C ARG A 16 -10.52 4.20 14.78
N SER A 17 -9.29 3.92 14.34
CA SER A 17 -8.66 4.59 13.19
C SER A 17 -9.31 4.12 11.88
N VAL A 18 -10.58 4.50 11.67
CA VAL A 18 -11.38 4.12 10.49
C VAL A 18 -10.98 4.89 9.24
N HIS A 19 -10.21 5.97 9.41
CA HIS A 19 -9.74 6.83 8.31
C HIS A 19 -8.62 6.17 7.49
N ASN A 20 -7.89 5.20 8.03
CA ASN A 20 -6.76 4.55 7.37
C ASN A 20 -7.10 3.20 6.71
N VAL A 21 -8.36 2.75 6.83
CA VAL A 21 -8.78 1.39 6.43
C VAL A 21 -8.48 1.09 4.96
N ARG A 22 -8.59 2.08 4.07
CA ARG A 22 -8.29 1.90 2.64
C ARG A 22 -6.80 1.72 2.37
N ILE A 23 -5.96 2.46 3.08
CA ILE A 23 -4.50 2.33 2.97
C ILE A 23 -4.07 0.98 3.52
N GLU A 24 -4.62 0.55 4.66
CA GLU A 24 -4.37 -0.78 5.23
C GLU A 24 -4.81 -1.90 4.28
N ARG A 25 -5.99 -1.76 3.66
CA ARG A 25 -6.46 -2.74 2.68
C ARG A 25 -5.55 -2.81 1.46
N MET A 26 -5.16 -1.66 0.91
CA MET A 26 -4.19 -1.58 -0.17
C MET A 26 -2.87 -2.27 0.19
N TRP A 27 -2.34 -2.09 1.41
CA TRP A 27 -1.12 -2.78 1.84
C TRP A 27 -1.24 -4.31 1.88
N VAL A 28 -2.41 -4.82 2.27
CA VAL A 28 -2.70 -6.26 2.20
C VAL A 28 -2.64 -6.73 0.75
N ASP A 29 -3.28 -6.01 -0.16
CA ASP A 29 -3.34 -6.39 -1.57
C ASP A 29 -1.97 -6.23 -2.27
N VAL A 30 -1.15 -5.23 -1.92
CA VAL A 30 0.27 -5.12 -2.34
C VAL A 30 1.05 -6.38 -1.95
N THR A 31 0.94 -6.78 -0.68
CA THR A 31 1.69 -7.92 -0.15
C THR A 31 1.25 -9.22 -0.81
N LYS A 32 -0.06 -9.36 -1.04
CA LYS A 32 -0.65 -10.56 -1.61
C LYS A 32 -0.38 -10.70 -3.10
N ASP A 33 -0.65 -9.67 -3.88
CA ASP A 33 -0.73 -9.76 -5.33
C ASP A 33 0.61 -9.45 -6.01
N PHE A 34 1.42 -8.55 -5.44
CA PHE A 34 2.74 -8.17 -5.96
C PHE A 34 3.88 -8.78 -5.14
N GLY A 35 3.92 -8.49 -3.83
CA GLY A 35 5.05 -8.85 -2.96
C GLY A 35 5.23 -10.37 -2.80
N GLY A 36 4.13 -11.13 -2.77
CA GLY A 36 4.16 -12.58 -2.60
C GLY A 36 4.93 -13.31 -3.70
N LYS A 37 4.80 -12.87 -4.95
CA LYS A 37 5.50 -13.44 -6.11
C LYS A 37 7.02 -13.33 -5.95
N TRP A 38 7.53 -12.11 -5.73
CA TRP A 38 8.96 -11.85 -5.56
C TRP A 38 9.54 -12.52 -4.32
N LYS A 39 8.78 -12.51 -3.22
CA LYS A 39 9.15 -13.24 -2.00
C LYS A 39 9.38 -14.73 -2.29
N ASN A 40 8.46 -15.38 -3.03
CA ASN A 40 8.58 -16.80 -3.35
C ASN A 40 9.79 -17.08 -4.24
N ILE A 41 10.08 -16.22 -5.22
CA ILE A 41 11.26 -16.34 -6.08
C ILE A 41 12.55 -16.28 -5.23
N PHE A 42 12.69 -15.28 -4.36
CA PHE A 42 13.90 -15.12 -3.55
C PHE A 42 14.07 -16.21 -2.50
N ILE A 43 12.98 -16.69 -1.88
CA ILE A 43 13.03 -17.87 -0.99
C ILE A 43 13.47 -19.12 -1.77
N HIS A 44 13.01 -19.28 -3.01
CA HIS A 44 13.41 -20.41 -3.85
C HIS A 44 14.91 -20.35 -4.19
N LEU A 45 15.44 -19.15 -4.49
CA LEU A 45 16.87 -18.93 -4.69
C LEU A 45 17.69 -19.24 -3.44
N GLU A 46 17.21 -18.83 -2.26
CA GLU A 46 17.85 -19.12 -0.96
C GLU A 46 17.85 -20.62 -0.67
N THR A 47 16.73 -21.30 -0.90
CA THR A 47 16.56 -22.71 -0.55
C THR A 47 17.31 -23.65 -1.49
N TYR A 48 17.34 -23.37 -2.79
CA TYR A 48 17.79 -24.34 -3.80
C TYR A 48 19.03 -23.91 -4.59
N TYR A 49 19.36 -22.62 -4.62
CA TYR A 49 20.42 -22.08 -5.49
C TYR A 49 21.54 -21.36 -4.73
N GLY A 50 21.55 -21.44 -3.39
CA GLY A 50 22.66 -20.94 -2.57
C GLY A 50 22.72 -19.41 -2.48
N LEU A 51 21.59 -18.72 -2.65
CA LEU A 51 21.52 -17.29 -2.33
C LEU A 51 21.75 -17.09 -0.83
N ASP A 52 22.82 -16.41 -0.45
CA ASP A 52 23.14 -16.02 0.93
C ASP A 52 22.82 -14.54 1.17
N ILE A 53 21.85 -14.28 2.04
CA ILE A 53 21.40 -12.93 2.41
C ILE A 53 22.43 -12.15 3.25
N GLN A 54 23.41 -12.82 3.84
CA GLN A 54 24.48 -12.19 4.61
C GLN A 54 25.61 -11.66 3.71
N LEU A 55 25.64 -12.09 2.45
CA LEU A 55 26.62 -11.64 1.47
C LEU A 55 26.07 -10.44 0.68
N ASN A 56 26.62 -9.26 0.94
CA ASN A 56 26.29 -8.03 0.21
C ASN A 56 26.44 -8.18 -1.32
N ALA A 57 27.37 -9.03 -1.78
CA ALA A 57 27.54 -9.32 -3.21
C ALA A 57 26.31 -10.02 -3.81
N HIS A 58 25.67 -10.92 -3.07
CA HIS A 58 24.46 -11.61 -3.52
C HIS A 58 23.26 -10.66 -3.53
N ILE A 59 23.14 -9.78 -2.52
CA ILE A 59 22.11 -8.73 -2.50
C ILE A 59 22.29 -7.76 -3.68
N TRP A 60 23.53 -7.34 -3.95
CA TRP A 60 23.84 -6.51 -5.12
C TRP A 60 23.47 -7.21 -6.42
N LEU A 61 23.78 -8.51 -6.54
CA LEU A 61 23.44 -9.30 -7.72
C LEU A 61 21.93 -9.40 -7.91
N LEU A 62 21.14 -9.60 -6.83
CA LEU A 62 19.69 -9.58 -6.91
C LEU A 62 19.17 -8.24 -7.42
N HIS A 63 19.70 -7.12 -6.91
CA HIS A 63 19.32 -5.80 -7.41
C HIS A 63 19.68 -5.64 -8.89
N HIS A 64 20.89 -6.05 -9.28
CA HIS A 64 21.33 -5.94 -10.67
C HIS A 64 20.45 -6.73 -11.63
N LEU A 65 20.01 -7.92 -11.23
CA LEU A 65 19.21 -8.81 -12.08
C LEU A 65 17.73 -8.46 -12.08
N PHE A 66 17.15 -8.13 -10.91
CA PHE A 66 15.70 -8.12 -10.74
C PHE A 66 15.12 -6.76 -10.37
N LEU A 67 15.92 -5.75 -10.02
CA LEU A 67 15.35 -4.47 -9.54
C LEU A 67 14.50 -3.78 -10.61
N ASP A 68 14.94 -3.80 -11.87
CA ASP A 68 14.19 -3.21 -12.98
C ASP A 68 12.88 -3.97 -13.23
N ASP A 69 12.91 -5.30 -13.16
CA ASP A 69 11.71 -6.14 -13.30
C ASP A 69 10.73 -5.92 -12.14
N VAL A 70 11.22 -5.85 -10.89
CA VAL A 70 10.43 -5.55 -9.70
C VAL A 70 9.76 -4.18 -9.85
N LYS A 71 10.49 -3.19 -10.37
CA LYS A 71 9.95 -1.86 -10.60
C LYS A 71 8.87 -1.85 -11.67
N ALA A 72 9.10 -2.50 -12.80
CA ALA A 72 8.12 -2.62 -13.88
C ALA A 72 6.84 -3.32 -13.41
N ASP A 73 6.98 -4.41 -12.64
CA ASP A 73 5.86 -5.16 -12.07
C ASP A 73 5.11 -4.31 -11.02
N ALA A 74 5.81 -3.49 -10.23
CA ALA A 74 5.18 -2.55 -9.29
C ALA A 74 4.41 -1.43 -10.01
N ASP A 75 4.96 -0.89 -11.10
CA ASP A 75 4.29 0.13 -11.92
C ASP A 75 3.01 -0.44 -12.56
N MET A 76 3.08 -1.66 -13.11
CA MET A 76 1.92 -2.37 -13.65
C MET A 76 0.86 -2.67 -12.58
N TRP A 77 1.28 -3.11 -11.39
CA TRP A 77 0.38 -3.35 -10.27
C TRP A 77 -0.32 -2.05 -9.86
N ARG A 78 0.41 -0.94 -9.75
CA ARG A 78 -0.15 0.38 -9.42
C ARG A 78 -1.23 0.79 -10.42
N GLU A 79 -0.96 0.65 -11.71
CA GLU A 79 -1.93 1.00 -12.77
C GLU A 79 -3.19 0.14 -12.67
N THR A 80 -3.02 -1.16 -12.48
CA THR A 80 -4.12 -2.12 -12.35
C THR A 80 -4.96 -1.83 -11.10
N TRP A 81 -4.31 -1.63 -9.96
CA TRP A 81 -4.95 -1.28 -8.69
C TRP A 81 -5.70 0.04 -8.78
N ASN A 82 -5.13 1.06 -9.40
CA ASN A 82 -5.80 2.35 -9.57
C ASN A 82 -7.01 2.30 -10.52
N ALA A 83 -7.06 1.32 -11.42
CA ALA A 83 -8.16 1.10 -12.36
C ALA A 83 -9.25 0.14 -11.83
N HIS A 84 -8.95 -0.70 -10.85
CA HIS A 84 -9.91 -1.67 -10.32
C HIS A 84 -11.10 -0.98 -9.64
N ARG A 85 -12.26 -1.63 -9.56
CA ARG A 85 -13.43 -1.07 -8.87
C ARG A 85 -13.45 -1.47 -7.41
N MET A 86 -13.54 -0.49 -6.51
CA MET A 86 -13.71 -0.72 -5.08
C MET A 86 -15.18 -0.58 -4.69
N ARG A 87 -15.61 -1.41 -3.74
CA ARG A 87 -16.94 -1.32 -3.15
C ARG A 87 -16.88 -0.42 -1.93
N THR A 88 -17.56 0.72 -1.99
CA THR A 88 -17.79 1.58 -0.83
C THR A 88 -19.23 1.38 -0.35
N PRO A 89 -19.49 1.13 0.94
CA PRO A 89 -20.85 1.03 1.46
C PRO A 89 -21.63 2.33 1.19
N GLY A 90 -22.80 2.21 0.55
CA GLY A 90 -23.67 3.37 0.27
C GLY A 90 -23.31 4.19 -0.97
N GLU A 91 -22.23 3.85 -1.68
CA GLU A 91 -21.79 4.55 -2.90
C GLU A 91 -21.67 3.57 -4.09
N PRO A 92 -21.77 4.06 -5.34
CA PRO A 92 -21.52 3.23 -6.51
C PRO A 92 -20.08 2.71 -6.53
N MET A 93 -19.88 1.55 -7.16
CA MET A 93 -18.56 0.95 -7.33
C MET A 93 -17.71 1.83 -8.27
N GLN A 94 -16.63 2.40 -7.72
CA GLN A 94 -15.74 3.32 -8.44
C GLN A 94 -14.29 2.88 -8.27
N SER A 95 -13.46 3.16 -9.27
CA SER A 95 -12.02 2.97 -9.16
C SER A 95 -11.34 4.12 -8.43
N PRO A 96 -10.16 3.89 -7.81
CA PRO A 96 -9.38 4.98 -7.22
C PRO A 96 -9.20 6.17 -8.18
N ASN A 97 -8.90 5.91 -9.45
CA ASN A 97 -8.81 6.96 -10.49
C ASN A 97 -10.13 7.72 -10.68
N GLN A 98 -11.27 7.02 -10.73
CA GLN A 98 -12.58 7.65 -10.85
C GLN A 98 -12.91 8.50 -9.62
N MET A 99 -12.62 7.99 -8.43
CA MET A 99 -12.87 8.71 -7.17
C MET A 99 -12.01 9.97 -7.09
N TRP A 100 -10.75 9.89 -7.49
CA TRP A 100 -9.86 11.05 -7.57
C TRP A 100 -10.37 12.09 -8.55
N PHE A 101 -10.71 11.66 -9.78
CA PHE A 101 -11.24 12.54 -10.82
C PHE A 101 -12.55 13.23 -10.41
N LEU A 102 -13.51 12.46 -9.88
CA LEU A 102 -14.78 13.01 -9.38
C LEU A 102 -14.57 13.92 -8.18
N GLY A 103 -13.64 13.58 -7.29
CA GLY A 103 -13.23 14.44 -6.19
C GLY A 103 -12.75 15.81 -6.68
N MET A 104 -11.90 15.84 -7.71
CA MET A 104 -11.42 17.10 -8.29
C MET A 104 -12.55 17.94 -8.91
N ILE A 105 -13.51 17.30 -9.57
CA ILE A 105 -14.66 18.01 -10.17
C ILE A 105 -15.58 18.58 -9.09
N LEU A 106 -15.92 17.77 -8.08
CA LEU A 106 -16.93 18.13 -7.08
C LEU A 106 -16.38 19.05 -5.98
N LYS A 107 -15.08 18.98 -5.69
CA LYS A 107 -14.45 19.66 -4.54
C LYS A 107 -13.25 20.54 -4.91
N GLY A 108 -12.95 20.72 -6.21
CA GLY A 108 -11.85 21.55 -6.68
C GLY A 108 -10.49 20.83 -6.73
N TYR A 109 -9.41 21.56 -7.07
CA TYR A 109 -8.09 21.05 -7.50
C TYR A 109 -7.37 20.05 -6.57
N ARG A 110 -7.92 19.73 -5.39
CA ARG A 110 -7.37 18.74 -4.45
C ARG A 110 -8.37 17.71 -3.94
N GLY A 111 -9.64 17.74 -4.38
CA GLY A 111 -10.65 16.81 -3.89
C GLY A 111 -10.97 16.96 -2.39
N ILE A 112 -10.59 18.10 -1.78
CA ILE A 112 -10.82 18.46 -0.37
C ILE A 112 -11.80 19.62 -0.34
#